data_AF-A0A7V2UKC5-F1
#
_entry.id   AF-A0A7V2UKC5-F1
#
_cell.length_a   1.000
_cell.length_b   1.000
_cell.length_c   1.000
_cell.angle_alpha   90.00
_cell.angle_beta   90.00
_cell.angle_gamma   90.00
#
_symmetry.space_group_name_H-M   'P 1'
#
loop_
_entity.id
_entity.type
_entity.pdbx_description
1 polymer ?
#
loop_
_entity_poly.entity_id
_entity_poly.type
_entity_poly.pdbx_seq_one_letter_code
_entity_poly.pdbx_strand_id
1 'polypeptide(L)'
;MRKATTSHRSEIAALKRELKTLRSQLKANEKVVKAVVPAPQDEPSNKPGRKVRFSAEAFSAQRAKLGISQAQMAQLLGASALSVYKWESGKVQPRAAQLERILSIRKLGKREAAARLAA
;
A
#
# COMPACT_ATOMS: atom_id res chain seq x y z
N MET A 1 -31.05 20.15 36.96
CA MET A 1 -30.02 20.49 35.94
C MET A 1 -28.57 20.17 36.34
N ARG A 2 -28.12 20.35 37.59
CA ARG A 2 -26.69 20.12 37.98
C ARG A 2 -26.25 18.65 38.07
N LYS A 3 -27.14 17.71 38.43
CA LYS A 3 -26.81 16.27 38.55
C LYS A 3 -26.55 15.58 37.19
N ALA A 4 -27.31 15.96 36.16
CA ALA A 4 -27.16 15.41 34.82
C ALA A 4 -25.80 15.81 34.21
N THR A 5 -25.40 17.07 34.37
CA THR A 5 -24.10 17.55 33.85
C THR A 5 -22.91 16.92 34.55
N THR A 6 -22.98 16.61 35.84
CA THR A 6 -21.93 15.86 36.54
C THR A 6 -21.87 14.40 36.08
N SER A 7 -23.01 13.75 35.85
CA SER A 7 -23.08 12.38 35.34
C SER A 7 -22.47 12.25 33.94
N HIS A 8 -22.81 13.17 33.03
CA HIS A 8 -22.22 13.20 31.69
C HIS A 8 -20.72 13.47 31.71
N ARG A 9 -20.22 14.30 32.64
CA ARG A 9 -18.78 14.54 32.78
C ARG A 9 -18.02 13.29 33.24
N SER A 10 -18.57 12.51 34.17
CA SER A 10 -17.96 11.24 34.58
C SER A 10 -17.99 10.20 33.46
N GLU A 11 -19.08 10.14 32.70
CA GLU A 11 -19.22 9.22 31.56
C GLU A 11 -18.25 9.57 30.42
N ILE A 12 -18.12 10.85 30.07
CA ILE A 12 -17.13 11.33 29.11
C ILE A 12 -15.71 11.01 29.58
N ALA A 13 -15.42 11.11 30.89
CA ALA A 13 -14.13 10.75 31.43
C ALA A 13 -13.85 9.25 31.35
N ALA A 14 -14.86 8.40 31.60
CA ALA A 14 -14.76 6.95 31.45
C ALA A 14 -14.49 6.55 30.00
N LEU A 15 -15.27 7.08 29.05
CA LEU A 15 -15.10 6.83 27.62
C LEU A 15 -13.73 7.29 27.11
N LYS A 16 -13.23 8.44 27.58
CA LYS A 16 -11.89 8.92 27.23
C LYS A 16 -10.77 8.00 27.74
N ARG A 17 -10.95 7.39 28.92
CA ARG A 17 -10.01 6.40 29.46
C ARG A 17 -10.04 5.11 28.64
N GLU A 18 -11.21 4.62 28.29
CA GLU A 18 -11.37 3.45 27.41
C GLU A 18 -10.74 3.67 26.05
N LEU A 19 -10.99 4.81 25.41
CA LEU A 19 -10.36 5.17 24.14
C LEU A 19 -8.84 5.21 24.25
N LYS A 20 -8.30 5.68 25.37
CA LYS A 20 -6.84 5.68 25.62
C LYS A 20 -6.31 4.25 25.76
N THR A 21 -7.02 3.38 26.49
CA THR A 21 -6.66 1.97 26.66
C THR A 21 -6.69 1.23 25.32
N LEU A 22 -7.77 1.35 24.56
CA LEU A 22 -7.91 0.73 23.23
C LEU A 22 -6.83 1.22 22.26
N ARG A 23 -6.54 2.53 22.23
CA ARG A 23 -5.43 3.06 21.42
C ARG A 23 -4.08 2.50 21.83
N SER A 24 -3.86 2.31 23.14
CA SER A 24 -2.62 1.71 23.65
C SER A 24 -2.51 0.24 23.24
N GLN A 25 -3.60 -0.51 23.31
CA GLN A 25 -3.66 -1.91 22.88
C GLN A 25 -3.46 -2.05 21.37
N LEU A 26 -4.05 -1.16 20.56
CA LEU A 26 -3.80 -1.10 19.13
C LEU A 26 -2.33 -0.84 18.82
N LYS A 27 -1.68 0.12 19.50
CA LYS A 27 -0.24 0.37 19.33
C LYS A 27 0.63 -0.82 19.75
N ALA A 28 0.25 -1.53 20.81
CA ALA A 28 0.95 -2.73 21.25
C ALA A 28 0.79 -3.86 20.23
N ASN A 29 -0.43 -4.08 19.74
CA ASN A 29 -0.72 -5.07 18.70
C ASN A 29 -0.04 -4.73 17.38
N GLU A 30 -0.01 -3.46 16.96
CA GLU A 30 0.76 -3.01 15.79
C GLU A 30 2.25 -3.35 15.93
N LYS A 31 2.83 -3.17 17.12
CA LYS A 31 4.24 -3.53 17.38
C LYS A 31 4.46 -5.03 17.31
N VAL A 32 3.55 -5.83 17.87
CA VAL A 32 3.62 -7.30 17.84
C VAL A 32 3.42 -7.81 16.42
N VAL A 33 2.44 -7.29 15.68
CA VAL A 33 2.22 -7.62 14.26
C VAL A 33 3.44 -7.23 13.43
N LYS A 34 4.07 -6.06 13.68
CA LYS A 34 5.32 -5.66 13.01
C LYS A 34 6.53 -6.52 13.36
N ALA A 35 6.51 -7.22 14.50
CA ALA A 35 7.56 -8.13 14.92
C ALA A 35 7.35 -9.58 14.43
N VAL A 36 6.09 -10.02 14.31
CA VAL A 36 5.70 -11.39 13.91
C VAL A 36 5.50 -11.51 12.40
N VAL A 37 5.01 -10.45 11.75
CA VAL A 37 5.01 -10.35 10.28
C VAL A 37 6.36 -9.74 9.90
N PRO A 38 7.26 -10.45 9.18
CA PRO A 38 8.39 -9.78 8.58
C PRO A 38 7.81 -8.69 7.68
N ALA A 39 8.15 -7.43 7.97
CA ALA A 39 7.64 -6.28 7.26
C ALA A 39 7.58 -6.57 5.75
N PRO A 40 6.49 -6.22 5.03
CA PRO A 40 6.60 -6.07 3.58
C PRO A 40 7.69 -5.02 3.38
N GLN A 41 8.88 -5.47 2.99
CA GLN A 41 10.00 -4.59 2.67
C GLN A 41 9.69 -3.90 1.36
N ASP A 42 8.81 -2.91 1.41
CA ASP A 42 8.51 -2.00 0.30
C ASP A 42 8.58 -0.53 0.75
N GLU A 43 9.42 -0.24 1.74
CA GLU A 43 10.04 1.09 1.88
C GLU A 43 11.32 1.11 1.02
N PRO A 44 11.50 2.10 0.14
CA PRO A 44 12.62 2.15 -0.78
C PRO A 44 13.88 2.56 -0.02
N SER A 45 14.55 1.58 0.60
CA SER A 45 15.95 1.77 0.97
C SER A 45 16.75 1.78 -0.33
N ASN A 46 17.02 2.99 -0.81
CA ASN A 46 17.98 3.28 -1.88
C ASN A 46 19.40 2.95 -1.38
N LYS A 47 19.66 1.66 -1.12
CA LYS A 47 21.00 1.12 -0.86
C LYS A 47 21.51 0.51 -2.17
N PRO A 48 22.63 1.01 -2.74
CA PRO A 48 23.20 0.44 -3.95
C PRO A 48 23.67 -0.99 -3.62
N GLY A 49 22.99 -2.00 -4.17
CA GLY A 49 23.41 -3.41 -4.06
C GLY A 49 22.30 -4.43 -3.79
N ARG A 50 21.08 -4.04 -3.36
CA ARG A 50 19.99 -5.02 -3.20
C ARG A 50 19.21 -5.14 -4.51
N LYS A 51 19.37 -6.28 -5.19
CA LYS A 51 18.57 -6.66 -6.38
C LYS A 51 17.09 -6.41 -6.08
N VAL A 52 16.48 -5.46 -6.78
CA VAL A 52 15.06 -5.15 -6.62
C VAL A 52 14.27 -6.38 -7.01
N ARG A 53 13.61 -7.01 -6.05
CA ARG A 53 12.77 -8.19 -6.29
C ARG A 53 11.39 -7.71 -6.72
N PHE A 54 10.89 -8.27 -7.83
CA PHE A 54 9.50 -8.05 -8.24
C PHE A 54 8.55 -8.82 -7.32
N SER A 55 7.54 -8.14 -6.78
CA SER A 55 6.44 -8.75 -6.02
C SER A 55 5.13 -8.54 -6.77
N ALA A 56 4.44 -9.65 -7.06
CA ALA A 56 3.14 -9.64 -7.75
C ALA A 56 2.08 -8.88 -6.95
N GLU A 57 2.06 -9.09 -5.62
CA GLU A 57 1.13 -8.43 -4.71
C GLU A 57 1.37 -6.91 -4.70
N ALA A 58 2.62 -6.48 -4.54
CA ALA A 58 2.98 -5.06 -4.55
C ALA A 58 2.62 -4.38 -5.89
N PHE A 59 2.81 -5.09 -7.01
CA PHE A 59 2.45 -4.61 -8.33
C PHE A 59 0.93 -4.45 -8.50
N SER A 60 0.14 -5.42 -8.03
CA SER A 60 -1.33 -5.33 -8.02
C SER A 60 -1.85 -4.20 -7.13
N ALA A 61 -1.23 -4.00 -5.96
CA ALA A 61 -1.57 -2.93 -5.03
C ALA A 61 -1.25 -1.55 -5.63
N GLN A 62 -0.14 -1.43 -6.36
CA GLN A 62 0.20 -0.23 -7.10
C GLN A 62 -0.82 0.08 -8.19
N ARG A 63 -1.27 -0.91 -8.97
CA ARG A 63 -2.34 -0.72 -9.96
C ARG A 63 -3.62 -0.23 -9.28
N ALA A 64 -4.02 -0.87 -8.17
CA ALA A 64 -5.19 -0.47 -7.40
C ALA A 64 -5.06 0.97 -6.86
N LYS A 65 -3.88 1.36 -6.38
CA LYS A 65 -3.58 2.73 -5.91
C LYS A 65 -3.70 3.77 -7.02
N LEU A 66 -3.24 3.44 -8.23
CA LEU A 66 -3.41 4.29 -9.42
C LEU A 66 -4.87 4.31 -9.90
N GLY A 67 -5.67 3.29 -9.57
CA GLY A 67 -7.08 3.20 -9.97
C GLY A 67 -7.25 2.95 -11.47
N ILE A 68 -6.29 2.26 -12.09
CA ILE A 68 -6.27 1.99 -13.53
C ILE A 68 -6.53 0.50 -13.82
N SER A 69 -7.05 0.20 -15.01
CA SER A 69 -7.29 -1.16 -15.47
C SER A 69 -5.98 -1.88 -15.79
N GLN A 70 -6.02 -3.21 -15.93
CA GLN A 70 -4.85 -3.99 -16.38
C GLN A 70 -4.42 -3.59 -17.80
N ALA A 71 -5.35 -3.25 -18.69
CA ALA A 71 -5.06 -2.78 -20.03
C ALA A 71 -4.35 -1.41 -20.02
N GLN A 72 -4.78 -0.50 -19.16
CA GLN A 72 -4.12 0.80 -18.97
C GLN A 72 -2.73 0.63 -18.35
N MET A 73 -2.59 -0.23 -17.35
CA MET A 73 -1.27 -0.55 -16.79
C MET A 73 -0.33 -1.14 -17.86
N ALA A 74 -0.86 -1.99 -18.75
CA ALA A 74 -0.12 -2.56 -19.86
C ALA A 74 0.34 -1.49 -20.86
N GLN A 75 -0.52 -0.52 -21.19
CA GLN A 75 -0.19 0.63 -22.03
C GLN A 75 0.96 1.46 -21.42
N LEU A 76 0.90 1.76 -20.11
CA LEU A 76 1.96 2.49 -19.42
C LEU A 76 3.31 1.75 -19.41
N LEU A 77 3.27 0.41 -19.38
CA LEU A 77 4.45 -0.45 -19.36
C LEU A 77 4.98 -0.79 -20.76
N GLY A 78 4.23 -0.47 -21.82
CA GLY A 78 4.51 -0.96 -23.18
C GLY A 78 4.52 -2.49 -23.25
N ALA A 79 3.57 -3.13 -22.54
CA ALA A 79 3.40 -4.57 -22.48
C ALA A 79 1.98 -4.96 -22.91
N SER A 80 1.70 -6.26 -23.04
CA SER A 80 0.33 -6.73 -23.30
C SER A 80 -0.47 -6.88 -22.00
N ALA A 81 -1.79 -6.68 -22.06
CA ALA A 81 -2.69 -6.88 -20.91
C ALA A 81 -2.57 -8.30 -20.32
N LEU A 82 -2.37 -9.31 -21.17
CA LEU A 82 -2.13 -10.68 -20.75
C LEU A 82 -0.84 -10.84 -19.94
N SER A 83 0.21 -10.08 -20.25
CA SER A 83 1.47 -10.10 -19.49
C SER A 83 1.27 -9.51 -18.09
N VAL A 84 0.55 -8.38 -17.99
CA VAL A 84 0.19 -7.76 -16.71
C VAL A 84 -0.62 -8.72 -15.85
N TYR A 85 -1.61 -9.41 -16.43
CA TYR A 85 -2.37 -10.46 -15.72
C TYR A 85 -1.47 -11.60 -15.21
N LYS A 86 -0.53 -12.09 -16.03
CA LYS A 86 0.40 -13.16 -15.64
C LYS A 86 1.36 -12.73 -14.53
N TRP A 87 1.74 -11.45 -14.49
CA TRP A 87 2.57 -10.89 -13.44
C TRP A 87 1.78 -10.65 -12.15
N GLU A 88 0.56 -10.12 -12.23
CA GLU A 88 -0.33 -9.94 -11.08
C GLU A 88 -0.73 -11.28 -10.44
N SER A 89 -0.93 -12.32 -11.25
CA SER A 89 -1.20 -13.67 -10.74
C SER A 89 0.05 -14.39 -10.20
N GLY A 90 1.24 -13.79 -10.29
CA GLY A 90 2.49 -14.39 -9.82
C GLY A 90 2.98 -15.60 -10.62
N LYS A 91 2.28 -15.98 -11.70
CA LYS A 91 2.62 -17.14 -12.55
C LYS A 91 3.90 -16.91 -13.35
N VAL A 92 4.21 -15.65 -13.67
CA VAL A 92 5.36 -15.26 -14.49
C VAL A 92 6.06 -14.08 -13.85
N GLN A 93 7.40 -14.10 -13.84
CA GLN A 93 8.19 -12.93 -13.47
C GLN A 93 8.51 -12.07 -14.71
N PRO A 94 8.41 -10.73 -14.61
CA PRO A 94 8.80 -9.84 -15.70
C PRO A 94 10.30 -9.94 -15.98
N ARG A 95 10.66 -9.85 -17.26
CA ARG A 95 12.07 -9.83 -17.70
C ARG A 95 12.76 -8.55 -17.24
N ALA A 96 14.09 -8.53 -17.22
CA ALA A 96 14.89 -7.40 -16.74
C ALA A 96 14.43 -6.04 -17.32
N ALA A 97 14.26 -5.94 -18.64
CA ALA A 97 13.78 -4.72 -19.30
C ALA A 97 12.37 -4.28 -18.88
N GLN A 98 11.50 -5.22 -18.53
CA GLN A 98 10.13 -4.94 -18.04
C GLN A 98 10.16 -4.55 -16.56
N LEU A 99 11.07 -5.14 -15.79
CA LEU A 99 11.25 -4.84 -14.37
C LEU A 99 11.74 -3.40 -14.18
N GLU A 100 12.64 -2.91 -15.03
CA GLU A 100 13.05 -1.50 -15.08
C GLU A 100 11.87 -0.55 -15.36
N ARG A 101 10.99 -0.92 -16.29
CA ARG A 101 9.76 -0.15 -16.59
C ARG A 101 8.78 -0.17 -15.42
N ILE A 102 8.62 -1.31 -14.74
CA ILE A 102 7.77 -1.41 -13.54
C ILE A 102 8.34 -0.51 -12.43
N LEU A 103 9.66 -0.47 -12.28
CA LEU A 103 10.33 0.39 -11.30
C LEU A 103 10.20 1.89 -11.63
N SER A 104 10.21 2.26 -12.91
CA SER A 104 9.98 3.66 -13.28
C SER A 104 8.56 4.10 -12.94
N ILE A 105 7.56 3.22 -13.09
CA ILE A 105 6.17 3.50 -12.71
C ILE A 105 5.96 3.52 -11.18
N ARG A 106 6.79 2.83 -10.38
CA ARG A 106 6.70 2.91 -8.89
C ARG A 106 6.80 4.34 -8.36
N LYS A 107 7.48 5.23 -9.10
CA LYS A 107 7.63 6.65 -8.74
C LYS A 107 6.50 7.53 -9.29
N LEU A 108 5.68 7.03 -10.22
CA LEU A 108 4.61 7.81 -10.82
C LEU A 108 3.44 8.02 -9.87
N GLY A 109 2.95 9.26 -9.82
CA GLY A 109 1.70 9.61 -9.14
C GLY A 109 0.46 9.29 -9.98
N LYS A 110 -0.71 9.23 -9.35
CA LYS A 110 -2.01 9.00 -10.01
C LYS A 110 -2.28 10.00 -11.15
N ARG A 111 -1.88 11.28 -10.96
CA ARG A 111 -2.01 12.35 -11.96
C ARG A 111 -1.11 12.13 -13.18
N GLU A 112 0.13 11.72 -12.96
CA GLU A 112 1.08 11.46 -14.05
C GLU A 112 0.70 10.20 -14.84
N ALA A 113 0.19 9.18 -14.15
CA ALA A 113 -0.29 7.97 -14.80
C ALA A 113 -1.49 8.28 -15.71
N ALA A 114 -2.42 9.11 -15.25
CA ALA A 114 -3.54 9.57 -16.06
C ALA A 114 -3.07 10.43 -17.26
N ALA A 115 -2.11 11.33 -17.06
CA ALA A 115 -1.55 12.14 -18.14
C ALA A 115 -0.88 11.30 -19.24
N ARG A 116 -0.15 10.24 -18.86
CA ARG A 116 0.49 9.32 -19.83
C ARG A 116 -0.49 8.36 -20.51
N LEU A 117 -1.69 8.18 -19.98
CA LEU A 117 -2.75 7.39 -20.59
C LEU A 117 -3.67 8.22 -21.51
N ALA A 118 -3.71 9.54 -21.29
CA ALA A 118 -4.46 10.49 -22.10
C ALA A 118 -3.66 11.03 -23.30
N ALA A 119 -2.36 10.76 -23.34
CA ALA A 119 -1.47 10.99 -24.49
C ALA A 119 -1.47 9.78 -25.42
#